data_AF-A0A7Y3DFN4-F1
#
_entry.id   AF-A0A7Y3DFN4-F1
#
_cell.length_a   1.000
_cell.length_b   1.000
_cell.length_c   1.000
_cell.angle_alpha   90.00
_cell.angle_beta   90.00
_cell.angle_gamma   90.00
#
_symmetry.space_group_name_H-M   'P 1'
#
loop_
_entity.id
_entity.type
_entity.pdbx_description
1 polymer ?
#
loop_
_entity_poly.entity_id
_entity_poly.type
_entity_poly.pdbx_seq_one_letter_code
_entity_poly.pdbx_strand_id
1 'polypeptide(L)'
;MKHGLLTLVTAMLVMVPGTAFSADEPVFVDPDTARWQVEHIDASFSTFYFGLPGDTPLIGDWDCDGRDSAGMWRPDTGFMYLQDDDTGVASERLFLGQPGHVPLAGDWNGDGCDTVGIYAPLTGRVWLSNDLEPGFDIFYYFGVPGDKPFVGDFDEDGVDELGLHRESTGLVYLRMDHSTGVADSEFYFGVAGDRIVAGDWDQDGDDTVAVFRPDAGKFYLQNENATAFADAFYPYPHPDAIAVAGNIQEFVLPPPPPARTFTLAASGDFLIHSAVYRAAEDYAGGDGFDFSPMLEPIAPLVEAADFAICHLEVPLSPDSTNLSSYPQFNAPAELADAIAGAGYDSCSVASNHTIDKGETGVRNTLAVLDAAGIQHAGAARGPEEDVPELYTINGVTVGHLSYTYGLNGLRIPAGKDYLVNVTGVDQILADAAAARAAGAEFVVVSMHWGSEYVVDPTSTQRQQAETILSSPDVDFILGHHAHVVQPIGQVGNKYVVYGMGNFLSNQRSGNVRVGTEDGVLIQARVWEQADGSFSVSYIDYTPTYVEEGTFRILPVPQTLNNPSVATGPAAALETSWERTQERINRLGTPGVRPTETPG
;
A
#
# COMPACT_ATOMS: atom_id res chain seq x y z
N MET A 1 42.97 37.46 28.31
CA MET A 1 41.93 36.44 28.44
C MET A 1 40.65 37.15 28.84
N LYS A 2 39.82 37.49 27.84
CA LYS A 2 38.51 38.14 28.01
C LYS A 2 37.46 37.05 27.83
N HIS A 3 36.68 36.74 28.86
CA HIS A 3 35.41 36.03 28.69
C HIS A 3 34.35 37.07 28.38
N GLY A 4 33.90 37.09 27.13
CA GLY A 4 32.71 37.81 26.70
C GLY A 4 31.50 36.94 26.99
N LEU A 5 30.60 37.47 27.82
CA LEU A 5 29.28 36.95 28.07
C LEU A 5 28.50 36.98 26.74
N LEU A 6 28.09 35.81 26.24
CA LEU A 6 27.21 35.70 25.09
C LEU A 6 25.78 35.93 25.60
N THR A 7 25.25 37.15 25.42
CA THR A 7 23.86 37.45 25.71
C THR A 7 23.01 36.82 24.61
N LEU A 8 22.25 35.76 24.94
CA LEU A 8 21.12 35.34 24.10
C LEU A 8 20.12 36.49 24.10
N VAL A 9 19.90 37.09 22.93
CA VAL A 9 18.76 37.98 22.71
C VAL A 9 17.59 37.07 22.39
N THR A 10 16.77 36.76 23.38
CA THR A 10 15.41 36.26 23.16
C THR A 10 14.62 37.46 22.66
N ALA A 11 14.22 37.46 21.39
CA ALA A 11 13.24 38.42 20.89
C ALA A 11 11.93 38.15 21.65
N MET A 12 11.54 39.09 22.50
CA MET A 12 10.30 39.05 23.28
C MET A 12 9.32 39.92 22.50
N LEU A 13 8.25 39.30 21.99
CA LEU A 13 7.16 40.01 21.33
C LEU A 13 6.53 41.00 22.32
N VAL A 14 6.33 42.24 21.88
CA VAL A 14 5.42 43.19 22.52
C VAL A 14 4.41 43.54 21.46
N MET A 15 3.16 43.07 21.58
CA MET A 15 1.98 43.70 20.97
C MET A 15 0.70 43.44 21.80
N VAL A 16 -0.26 44.34 21.55
CA VAL A 16 -1.32 44.81 22.44
C VAL A 16 -2.56 43.89 22.35
N PRO A 17 -3.24 43.56 23.46
CA PRO A 17 -4.38 42.65 23.42
C PRO A 17 -5.65 43.35 22.91
N GLY A 18 -6.30 42.72 21.93
CA GLY A 18 -7.74 42.78 21.73
C GLY A 18 -8.21 43.10 20.31
N THR A 19 -8.48 42.07 19.50
CA THR A 19 -9.80 41.63 18.98
C THR A 19 -9.57 40.36 18.15
N ALA A 20 -10.54 39.45 18.13
CA ALA A 20 -10.41 38.09 17.59
C ALA A 20 -10.85 38.02 16.12
N PHE A 21 -9.90 37.74 15.23
CA PHE A 21 -9.87 36.78 14.12
C PHE A 21 -8.37 36.38 14.01
N SER A 22 -8.04 35.09 13.95
CA SER A 22 -6.65 34.62 14.13
C SER A 22 -5.88 34.68 12.82
N ALA A 23 -4.63 35.16 12.86
CA ALA A 23 -3.66 34.99 11.77
C ALA A 23 -3.59 33.53 11.33
N ASP A 24 -3.20 33.30 10.09
CA ASP A 24 -2.91 31.96 9.60
C ASP A 24 -1.71 31.35 10.33
N GLU A 25 -1.85 30.06 10.61
CA GLU A 25 -0.86 29.29 11.32
C GLU A 25 -0.18 28.30 10.37
N PRO A 26 1.16 28.15 10.46
CA PRO A 26 1.83 27.08 9.75
C PRO A 26 1.40 25.72 10.30
N VAL A 27 0.96 24.85 9.41
CA VAL A 27 0.51 23.50 9.76
C VAL A 27 1.35 22.47 9.02
N PHE A 28 1.79 21.46 9.76
CA PHE A 28 2.71 20.45 9.27
C PHE A 28 2.12 19.06 9.41
N VAL A 29 2.13 18.31 8.32
CA VAL A 29 1.58 16.96 8.28
C VAL A 29 2.70 15.97 8.02
N ASP A 30 2.86 15.02 8.94
CA ASP A 30 3.74 13.88 8.78
C ASP A 30 3.14 12.90 7.75
N PRO A 31 3.75 12.73 6.56
CA PRO A 31 3.20 11.89 5.51
C PRO A 31 3.19 10.40 5.88
N ASP A 32 3.97 9.95 6.86
CA ASP A 32 4.04 8.54 7.26
C ASP A 32 3.01 8.18 8.34
N THR A 33 2.47 9.19 9.03
CA THR A 33 1.57 8.97 10.17
C THR A 33 0.25 9.72 10.07
N ALA A 34 0.09 10.62 9.09
CA ALA A 34 -1.04 11.55 8.97
C ALA A 34 -1.27 12.39 10.25
N ARG A 35 -0.18 12.66 10.98
CA ARG A 35 -0.18 13.52 12.15
C ARG A 35 -0.07 14.97 11.73
N TRP A 36 -1.04 15.77 12.12
CA TRP A 36 -1.06 17.21 11.94
C TRP A 36 -0.46 17.90 13.16
N GLN A 37 0.38 18.89 12.93
CA GLN A 37 0.97 19.75 13.95
C GLN A 37 0.77 21.21 13.55
N VAL A 38 -0.02 21.93 14.34
CA VAL A 38 -0.31 23.35 14.16
C VAL A 38 0.68 24.13 15.02
N GLU A 39 1.45 25.03 14.41
CA GLU A 39 2.39 25.91 15.13
C GLU A 39 1.73 27.26 15.42
N HIS A 40 1.53 27.55 16.70
CA HIS A 40 0.90 28.80 17.11
C HIS A 40 1.88 29.97 17.11
N ILE A 41 1.33 31.17 16.93
CA ILE A 41 2.12 32.41 16.93
C ILE A 41 2.89 32.68 18.23
N ASP A 42 2.48 32.05 19.34
CA ASP A 42 3.16 32.13 20.64
C ASP A 42 4.29 31.08 20.81
N ALA A 43 4.61 30.36 19.73
CA ALA A 43 5.58 29.26 19.66
C ALA A 43 5.21 28.02 20.50
N SER A 44 3.95 27.87 20.87
CA SER A 44 3.38 26.57 21.25
C SER A 44 2.89 25.83 20.02
N PHE A 45 2.61 24.53 20.17
CA PHE A 45 2.02 23.74 19.10
C PHE A 45 0.94 22.82 19.65
N SER A 46 -0.05 22.51 18.81
CA SER A 46 -1.05 21.48 19.03
C SER A 46 -0.93 20.40 17.97
N THR A 47 -1.43 19.19 18.25
CA THR A 47 -1.41 18.10 17.26
C THR A 47 -2.70 17.29 17.25
N PHE A 48 -3.12 16.85 16.07
CA PHE A 48 -4.24 15.95 15.84
C PHE A 48 -3.91 14.96 14.69
N TYR A 49 -4.85 14.08 14.36
CA TYR A 49 -4.70 13.10 13.27
C TYR A 49 -5.90 13.18 12.36
N PHE A 50 -5.65 13.21 11.05
CA PHE A 50 -6.69 13.16 10.02
C PHE A 50 -6.07 12.64 8.71
N GLY A 51 -6.78 11.76 7.99
CA GLY A 51 -6.28 11.12 6.78
C GLY A 51 -5.51 9.83 7.01
N LEU A 52 -4.93 9.30 5.92
CA LEU A 52 -4.03 8.16 5.94
C LEU A 52 -2.60 8.57 5.54
N PRO A 53 -1.57 7.81 5.96
CA PRO A 53 -0.22 7.98 5.44
C PRO A 53 -0.18 7.98 3.91
N GLY A 54 0.52 8.95 3.34
CA GLY A 54 0.61 9.18 1.89
C GLY A 54 -0.53 10.01 1.29
N ASP A 55 -1.57 10.36 2.05
CA ASP A 55 -2.55 11.36 1.61
C ASP A 55 -1.89 12.76 1.57
N THR A 56 -2.30 13.60 0.62
CA THR A 56 -1.83 14.99 0.50
C THR A 56 -2.77 15.91 1.29
N PRO A 57 -2.27 16.68 2.28
CA PRO A 57 -3.10 17.59 3.06
C PRO A 57 -3.50 18.85 2.28
N LEU A 58 -4.65 19.39 2.67
CA LEU A 58 -5.16 20.71 2.31
C LEU A 58 -5.96 21.25 3.50
N ILE A 59 -6.11 22.57 3.57
CA ILE A 59 -6.85 23.27 4.62
C ILE A 59 -7.87 24.17 3.93
N GLY A 60 -9.04 24.33 4.53
CA GLY A 60 -10.03 25.31 4.13
C GLY A 60 -11.31 25.30 4.98
N ASP A 61 -12.07 26.37 4.92
CA ASP A 61 -13.39 26.56 5.54
C ASP A 61 -14.52 25.89 4.73
N TRP A 62 -14.66 24.57 4.88
CA TRP A 62 -15.61 23.78 4.11
C TRP A 62 -17.07 24.01 4.49
N ASP A 63 -17.35 24.52 5.70
CA ASP A 63 -18.70 24.71 6.24
C ASP A 63 -19.12 26.20 6.41
N CYS A 64 -18.24 27.11 5.96
CA CYS A 64 -18.43 28.55 5.89
C CYS A 64 -18.59 29.22 7.27
N ASP A 65 -17.90 28.73 8.29
CA ASP A 65 -17.98 29.27 9.65
C ASP A 65 -16.92 30.34 9.96
N GLY A 66 -16.01 30.57 9.01
CA GLY A 66 -14.88 31.48 9.06
C GLY A 66 -13.63 30.86 9.70
N ARG A 67 -13.56 29.53 9.80
CA ARG A 67 -12.40 28.79 10.27
C ARG A 67 -12.09 27.62 9.37
N ASP A 68 -10.81 27.42 9.12
CA ASP A 68 -10.40 26.32 8.30
C ASP A 68 -10.42 25.01 9.06
N SER A 69 -10.68 23.93 8.33
CA SER A 69 -10.59 22.56 8.82
C SER A 69 -9.77 21.66 7.90
N ALA A 70 -9.40 20.50 8.42
CA ALA A 70 -8.47 19.61 7.71
C ALA A 70 -9.14 18.90 6.52
N GLY A 71 -8.45 18.89 5.38
CA GLY A 71 -8.78 18.13 4.18
C GLY A 71 -7.63 17.23 3.75
N MET A 72 -7.96 16.10 3.12
CA MET A 72 -7.00 15.11 2.63
C MET A 72 -7.37 14.62 1.25
N TRP A 73 -6.42 14.64 0.32
CA TRP A 73 -6.56 14.03 -1.01
C TRP A 73 -5.75 12.75 -1.08
N ARG A 74 -6.41 11.65 -1.46
CA ARG A 74 -5.77 10.34 -1.64
C ARG A 74 -5.28 10.16 -3.07
N PRO A 75 -3.96 10.26 -3.34
CA PRO A 75 -3.45 10.29 -4.70
C PRO A 75 -3.80 9.05 -5.52
N ASP A 76 -3.83 7.89 -4.85
CA ASP A 76 -4.03 6.59 -5.48
C ASP A 76 -5.48 6.34 -5.93
N THR A 77 -6.44 7.00 -5.28
CA THR A 77 -7.87 6.79 -5.55
C THR A 77 -8.55 8.02 -6.15
N GLY A 78 -7.92 9.19 -6.06
CA GLY A 78 -8.49 10.46 -6.46
C GLY A 78 -9.65 10.92 -5.56
N PHE A 79 -9.79 10.40 -4.34
CA PHE A 79 -10.82 10.88 -3.41
C PHE A 79 -10.27 11.97 -2.49
N MET A 80 -11.08 13.00 -2.26
CA MET A 80 -10.92 13.94 -1.16
C MET A 80 -11.79 13.53 0.02
N TYR A 81 -11.28 13.83 1.20
CA TYR A 81 -11.87 13.60 2.50
C TYR A 81 -11.76 14.92 3.26
N LEU A 82 -12.88 15.55 3.57
CA LEU A 82 -12.94 16.82 4.29
C LEU A 82 -13.58 16.57 5.65
N GLN A 83 -13.16 17.29 6.67
CA GLN A 83 -13.65 17.14 8.04
C GLN A 83 -14.06 18.48 8.61
N ASP A 84 -15.26 18.55 9.18
CA ASP A 84 -15.80 19.74 9.86
C ASP A 84 -16.25 19.47 11.31
N ASP A 85 -16.45 18.20 11.69
CA ASP A 85 -17.23 17.84 12.89
C ASP A 85 -16.43 17.26 14.07
N ASP A 86 -15.13 17.58 14.18
CA ASP A 86 -14.23 17.20 15.31
C ASP A 86 -14.08 15.68 15.53
N THR A 87 -14.61 14.83 14.64
CA THR A 87 -14.68 13.38 14.89
C THR A 87 -13.38 12.65 14.55
N GLY A 88 -12.46 13.28 13.81
CA GLY A 88 -11.31 12.63 13.18
C GLY A 88 -11.71 11.74 11.99
N VAL A 89 -12.98 11.83 11.57
CA VAL A 89 -13.55 11.14 10.42
C VAL A 89 -14.01 12.20 9.44
N ALA A 90 -13.87 11.92 8.15
CA ALA A 90 -14.34 12.84 7.13
C ALA A 90 -15.87 12.98 7.20
N SER A 91 -16.36 14.21 7.34
CA SER A 91 -17.77 14.60 7.21
C SER A 91 -18.20 14.49 5.74
N GLU A 92 -17.30 14.86 4.83
CA GLU A 92 -17.55 14.89 3.39
C GLU A 92 -16.52 14.09 2.59
N ARG A 93 -17.00 13.50 1.49
CA ARG A 93 -16.16 12.72 0.57
C ARG A 93 -16.59 12.92 -0.88
N LEU A 94 -15.65 13.37 -1.70
CA LEU A 94 -15.87 13.58 -3.13
C LEU A 94 -14.72 13.04 -3.97
N PHE A 95 -15.01 12.72 -5.24
CA PHE A 95 -14.00 12.27 -6.20
C PHE A 95 -13.45 13.46 -6.97
N LEU A 96 -12.13 13.63 -6.93
CA LEU A 96 -11.40 14.72 -7.56
C LEU A 96 -10.09 14.26 -8.23
N GLY A 97 -10.04 14.40 -9.55
CA GLY A 97 -8.81 14.26 -10.33
C GLY A 97 -8.31 12.84 -10.55
N GLN A 98 -7.02 12.73 -10.87
CA GLN A 98 -6.32 11.48 -11.20
C GLN A 98 -4.96 11.46 -10.50
N PRO A 99 -4.34 10.27 -10.33
CA PRO A 99 -2.99 10.16 -9.80
C PRO A 99 -2.00 11.11 -10.49
N GLY A 100 -1.20 11.83 -9.71
CA GLY A 100 -0.24 12.83 -10.19
C GLY A 100 -0.79 14.25 -10.35
N HIS A 101 -2.08 14.49 -10.09
CA HIS A 101 -2.61 15.85 -9.87
C HIS A 101 -2.26 16.34 -8.46
N VAL A 102 -2.37 17.64 -8.23
CA VAL A 102 -2.17 18.28 -6.91
C VAL A 102 -3.51 18.89 -6.48
N PRO A 103 -4.01 18.59 -5.27
CA PRO A 103 -5.23 19.20 -4.76
C PRO A 103 -5.03 20.69 -4.47
N LEU A 104 -6.10 21.46 -4.59
CA LEU A 104 -6.19 22.89 -4.24
C LEU A 104 -7.42 23.09 -3.36
N ALA A 105 -7.37 24.11 -2.51
CA ALA A 105 -8.45 24.56 -1.64
C ALA A 105 -8.47 26.09 -1.64
N GLY A 106 -9.66 26.68 -1.64
CA GLY A 106 -9.86 28.13 -1.58
C GLY A 106 -11.29 28.56 -1.95
N ASP A 107 -11.61 29.82 -1.67
CA ASP A 107 -12.83 30.53 -2.06
C ASP A 107 -12.67 31.13 -3.45
N TRP A 108 -13.01 30.34 -4.47
CA TRP A 108 -12.89 30.78 -5.87
C TRP A 108 -13.96 31.78 -6.30
N ASN A 109 -14.96 32.09 -5.45
CA ASN A 109 -16.16 32.83 -5.86
C ASN A 109 -16.47 34.05 -4.99
N GLY A 110 -15.78 34.20 -3.85
CA GLY A 110 -15.88 35.31 -2.93
C GLY A 110 -17.11 35.26 -2.02
N ASP A 111 -17.62 34.06 -1.70
CA ASP A 111 -18.75 33.89 -0.78
C ASP A 111 -18.34 33.60 0.67
N GLY A 112 -17.03 33.47 0.91
CA GLY A 112 -16.40 33.16 2.19
C GLY A 112 -16.36 31.68 2.53
N CYS A 113 -16.60 30.79 1.57
CA CYS A 113 -16.53 29.34 1.75
C CYS A 113 -15.40 28.75 0.92
N ASP A 114 -14.57 27.92 1.52
CA ASP A 114 -13.57 27.18 0.76
C ASP A 114 -14.17 25.95 0.09
N THR A 115 -13.71 25.75 -1.14
CA THR A 115 -14.08 24.62 -1.97
C THR A 115 -12.82 24.06 -2.63
N VAL A 116 -12.97 23.07 -3.50
CA VAL A 116 -11.84 22.26 -3.95
C VAL A 116 -11.47 22.48 -5.42
N GLY A 117 -10.20 22.28 -5.72
CA GLY A 117 -9.66 22.30 -7.08
C GLY A 117 -8.54 21.26 -7.28
N ILE A 118 -8.11 21.12 -8.53
CA ILE A 118 -6.97 20.30 -8.92
C ILE A 118 -6.08 21.02 -9.93
N TYR A 119 -4.78 20.87 -9.73
CA TYR A 119 -3.74 21.26 -10.67
C TYR A 119 -3.10 20.02 -11.30
N ALA A 120 -3.00 19.99 -12.63
CA ALA A 120 -2.24 18.96 -13.34
C ALA A 120 -0.84 19.48 -13.73
N PRO A 121 0.20 19.18 -12.93
CA PRO A 121 1.52 19.81 -13.06
C PRO A 121 2.20 19.54 -14.39
N LEU A 122 1.90 18.43 -15.08
CA LEU A 122 2.49 18.12 -16.39
C LEU A 122 1.92 18.97 -17.53
N THR A 123 0.77 19.60 -17.33
CA THR A 123 0.06 20.33 -18.39
C THR A 123 -0.26 21.77 -18.02
N GLY A 124 -0.08 22.14 -16.76
CA GLY A 124 -0.50 23.44 -16.23
C GLY A 124 -2.01 23.64 -16.23
N ARG A 125 -2.81 22.57 -16.26
CA ARG A 125 -4.28 22.69 -16.23
C ARG A 125 -4.76 22.87 -14.81
N VAL A 126 -5.71 23.77 -14.65
CA VAL A 126 -6.38 24.07 -13.39
C VAL A 126 -7.86 23.80 -13.58
N TRP A 127 -8.47 23.06 -12.64
CA TRP A 127 -9.91 22.97 -12.51
C TRP A 127 -10.31 23.34 -11.09
N LEU A 128 -11.26 24.26 -10.94
CA LEU A 128 -11.80 24.70 -9.65
C LEU A 128 -13.30 24.45 -9.63
N SER A 129 -13.83 24.11 -8.47
CA SER A 129 -15.25 23.88 -8.21
C SER A 129 -15.72 24.89 -7.19
N ASN A 130 -16.82 25.59 -7.45
CA ASN A 130 -17.36 26.59 -6.51
C ASN A 130 -18.24 25.95 -5.43
N ASP A 131 -18.56 24.66 -5.58
CA ASP A 131 -19.36 23.89 -4.65
C ASP A 131 -18.65 22.56 -4.35
N LEU A 132 -18.97 21.92 -3.22
CA LEU A 132 -18.50 20.57 -2.87
C LEU A 132 -19.33 19.45 -3.55
N GLU A 133 -19.80 19.71 -4.77
CA GLU A 133 -20.59 18.79 -5.59
C GLU A 133 -19.76 18.27 -6.78
N PRO A 134 -20.09 17.10 -7.37
CA PRO A 134 -19.33 16.57 -8.49
C PRO A 134 -19.36 17.50 -9.73
N GLY A 135 -18.21 18.12 -10.05
CA GLY A 135 -18.09 19.00 -11.19
C GLY A 135 -16.87 19.90 -11.11
N PHE A 136 -16.70 20.74 -12.12
CA PHE A 136 -15.79 21.88 -12.11
C PHE A 136 -16.48 23.03 -12.83
N ASP A 137 -16.44 24.21 -12.22
CA ASP A 137 -17.06 25.44 -12.75
C ASP A 137 -16.06 26.26 -13.54
N ILE A 138 -14.80 26.25 -13.10
CA ILE A 138 -13.73 27.08 -13.63
C ILE A 138 -12.63 26.17 -14.20
N PHE A 139 -12.16 26.52 -15.40
CA PHE A 139 -11.11 25.77 -16.09
C PHE A 139 -10.20 26.69 -16.88
N TYR A 140 -8.90 26.65 -16.59
CA TYR A 140 -7.89 27.43 -17.29
C TYR A 140 -6.50 26.77 -17.26
N TYR A 141 -5.51 27.45 -17.86
CA TYR A 141 -4.13 27.01 -17.89
C TYR A 141 -3.22 28.05 -17.26
N PHE A 142 -2.32 27.60 -16.38
CA PHE A 142 -1.29 28.43 -15.76
C PHE A 142 -0.04 27.60 -15.43
N GLY A 143 1.13 28.18 -15.69
CA GLY A 143 2.42 27.55 -15.40
C GLY A 143 2.98 26.62 -16.46
N VAL A 144 4.11 26.01 -16.12
CA VAL A 144 4.81 25.02 -16.94
C VAL A 144 5.15 23.77 -16.14
N PRO A 145 5.53 22.65 -16.79
CA PRO A 145 5.87 21.43 -16.09
C PRO A 145 6.95 21.61 -15.02
N GLY A 146 6.62 21.21 -13.80
CA GLY A 146 7.52 21.26 -12.64
C GLY A 146 7.26 22.43 -11.67
N ASP A 147 6.41 23.40 -12.04
CA ASP A 147 5.94 24.41 -11.10
C ASP A 147 4.96 23.79 -10.08
N LYS A 148 5.00 24.27 -8.83
CA LYS A 148 4.18 23.78 -7.72
C LYS A 148 3.11 24.80 -7.35
N PRO A 149 1.83 24.41 -7.25
CA PRO A 149 0.76 25.35 -6.93
C PRO A 149 0.70 25.65 -5.42
N PHE A 150 0.18 26.84 -5.12
CA PHE A 150 -0.29 27.27 -3.81
C PHE A 150 -1.44 28.26 -4.01
N VAL A 151 -2.23 28.51 -2.98
CA VAL A 151 -3.48 29.30 -3.07
C VAL A 151 -3.47 30.38 -1.99
N GLY A 152 -4.10 31.51 -2.29
CA GLY A 152 -4.41 32.60 -1.35
C GLY A 152 -5.03 33.80 -2.08
N ASP A 153 -5.59 34.74 -1.32
CA ASP A 153 -6.09 36.05 -1.78
C ASP A 153 -4.92 37.03 -1.83
N PHE A 154 -4.34 37.21 -3.03
CA PHE A 154 -3.12 38.02 -3.20
C PHE A 154 -3.41 39.48 -3.56
N ASP A 155 -4.67 39.88 -3.69
CA ASP A 155 -5.07 41.24 -4.05
C ASP A 155 -6.16 41.88 -3.18
N GLU A 156 -6.52 41.21 -2.08
CA GLU A 156 -7.43 41.62 -1.02
C GLU A 156 -8.88 41.81 -1.49
N ASP A 157 -9.30 41.11 -2.54
CA ASP A 157 -10.67 41.20 -3.07
C ASP A 157 -11.64 40.16 -2.47
N GLY A 158 -11.11 39.24 -1.67
CA GLY A 158 -11.83 38.15 -1.02
C GLY A 158 -12.01 36.92 -1.90
N VAL A 159 -11.32 36.82 -3.04
CA VAL A 159 -11.30 35.66 -3.92
C VAL A 159 -9.90 35.04 -3.94
N ASP A 160 -9.83 33.76 -3.66
CA ASP A 160 -8.56 33.04 -3.70
C ASP A 160 -8.06 32.82 -5.12
N GLU A 161 -6.76 33.00 -5.32
CA GLU A 161 -6.11 32.75 -6.60
C GLU A 161 -4.98 31.74 -6.55
N LEU A 162 -4.54 31.34 -7.75
CA LEU A 162 -3.48 30.36 -7.91
C LEU A 162 -2.12 31.05 -8.03
N GLY A 163 -1.25 30.77 -7.06
CA GLY A 163 0.18 30.99 -7.15
C GLY A 163 0.93 29.77 -7.69
N LEU A 164 2.09 29.97 -8.31
CA LEU A 164 3.01 28.91 -8.69
C LEU A 164 4.43 29.20 -8.21
N HIS A 165 5.08 28.19 -7.65
CA HIS A 165 6.48 28.25 -7.22
C HIS A 165 7.34 27.27 -8.01
N ARG A 166 8.45 27.79 -8.54
CA ARG A 166 9.49 26.99 -9.16
C ARG A 166 10.55 26.66 -8.12
N GLU A 167 10.39 25.50 -7.48
CA GLU A 167 11.31 24.99 -6.45
C GLU A 167 12.76 24.84 -6.91
N SER A 168 13.05 24.80 -8.21
CA SER A 168 14.43 24.74 -8.71
C SER A 168 15.15 26.09 -8.71
N THR A 169 14.42 27.20 -8.64
CA THR A 169 14.98 28.56 -8.73
C THR A 169 14.55 29.50 -7.61
N GLY A 170 13.50 29.17 -6.85
CA GLY A 170 12.91 30.09 -5.87
C GLY A 170 12.06 31.19 -6.52
N LEU A 171 11.52 30.94 -7.73
CA LEU A 171 10.75 31.94 -8.48
C LEU A 171 9.27 31.72 -8.22
N VAL A 172 8.57 32.79 -7.87
CA VAL A 172 7.14 32.83 -7.57
C VAL A 172 6.41 33.56 -8.69
N TYR A 173 5.24 33.02 -9.05
CA TYR A 173 4.33 33.56 -10.05
C TYR A 173 2.94 33.69 -9.41
N LEU A 174 2.35 34.89 -9.44
CA LEU A 174 0.97 35.11 -8.99
C LEU A 174 0.09 35.47 -10.18
N ARG A 175 -1.15 34.98 -10.15
CA ARG A 175 -2.14 35.22 -11.19
C ARG A 175 -3.46 35.63 -10.55
N MET A 176 -3.79 36.91 -10.63
CA MET A 176 -4.91 37.54 -9.90
C MET A 176 -6.25 37.40 -10.65
N ASP A 177 -6.40 36.34 -11.44
CA ASP A 177 -7.66 36.00 -12.10
C ASP A 177 -7.69 34.52 -12.48
N HIS A 178 -8.88 33.92 -12.58
CA HIS A 178 -9.03 32.51 -12.98
C HIS A 178 -9.15 32.28 -14.48
N SER A 179 -8.35 32.99 -15.28
CA SER A 179 -8.31 32.85 -16.74
C SER A 179 -6.95 32.37 -17.25
N THR A 180 -6.88 31.94 -18.51
CA THR A 180 -5.62 31.44 -19.08
C THR A 180 -4.69 32.59 -19.42
N GLY A 181 -3.47 32.60 -18.88
CA GLY A 181 -2.54 33.70 -19.11
C GLY A 181 -1.13 33.48 -18.55
N VAL A 182 -0.34 34.56 -18.63
CA VAL A 182 0.95 34.68 -17.94
C VAL A 182 0.73 35.15 -16.51
N ALA A 183 1.75 35.17 -15.68
CA ALA A 183 1.64 35.73 -14.33
C ALA A 183 1.45 37.25 -14.39
N ASP A 184 0.66 37.77 -13.46
CA ASP A 184 0.45 39.21 -13.25
C ASP A 184 1.59 39.80 -12.39
N SER A 185 2.15 38.98 -11.49
CA SER A 185 3.33 39.29 -10.69
C SER A 185 4.34 38.14 -10.71
N GLU A 186 5.64 38.49 -10.74
CA GLU A 186 6.75 37.54 -10.67
C GLU A 186 7.87 38.08 -9.76
N PHE A 187 8.31 37.29 -8.79
CA PHE A 187 9.38 37.69 -7.85
C PHE A 187 10.11 36.48 -7.27
N TYR A 188 11.29 36.71 -6.67
CA TYR A 188 12.05 35.63 -6.04
C TYR A 188 11.83 35.62 -4.53
N PHE A 189 11.53 34.44 -3.99
CA PHE A 189 11.51 34.18 -2.56
C PHE A 189 11.93 32.73 -2.28
N GLY A 190 12.79 32.52 -1.29
CA GLY A 190 13.39 31.21 -1.02
C GLY A 190 14.59 30.84 -1.92
N VAL A 191 15.02 29.58 -1.81
CA VAL A 191 16.10 28.97 -2.60
C VAL A 191 15.67 27.60 -3.14
N ALA A 192 16.55 26.98 -3.94
CA ALA A 192 16.24 25.68 -4.51
C ALA A 192 15.95 24.61 -3.43
N GLY A 193 14.82 23.91 -3.57
CA GLY A 193 14.36 22.88 -2.64
C GLY A 193 13.47 23.39 -1.50
N ASP A 194 13.26 24.71 -1.38
CA ASP A 194 12.27 25.26 -0.49
C ASP A 194 10.85 24.93 -1.00
N ARG A 195 9.91 24.63 -0.09
CA ARG A 195 8.48 24.38 -0.37
C ARG A 195 7.67 25.62 0.02
N ILE A 196 6.74 26.05 -0.82
CA ILE A 196 5.99 27.30 -0.60
C ILE A 196 4.61 27.02 -0.01
N VAL A 197 4.11 27.96 0.78
CA VAL A 197 2.71 28.11 1.22
C VAL A 197 2.36 29.60 1.21
N ALA A 198 1.08 29.95 1.29
CA ALA A 198 0.61 31.32 1.49
C ALA A 198 -0.39 31.37 2.65
N GLY A 199 -0.59 32.56 3.20
CA GLY A 199 -1.54 32.85 4.26
C GLY A 199 -1.38 34.28 4.78
N ASP A 200 -2.35 34.73 5.57
CA ASP A 200 -2.38 36.05 6.22
C ASP A 200 -1.66 35.99 7.57
N TRP A 201 -0.33 36.19 7.53
CA TRP A 201 0.52 36.06 8.71
C TRP A 201 0.40 37.24 9.69
N ASP A 202 -0.05 38.41 9.26
CA ASP A 202 -0.06 39.64 10.06
C ASP A 202 -1.42 40.33 10.23
N GLN A 203 -2.48 39.67 9.74
CA GLN A 203 -3.89 40.01 9.92
C GLN A 203 -4.30 41.29 9.21
N ASP A 204 -3.72 41.56 8.05
CA ASP A 204 -4.11 42.69 7.21
C ASP A 204 -5.07 42.30 6.08
N GLY A 205 -5.28 41.01 5.85
CA GLY A 205 -6.15 40.43 4.85
C GLY A 205 -5.49 40.12 3.51
N ASP A 206 -4.18 40.36 3.34
CA ASP A 206 -3.41 39.97 2.15
C ASP A 206 -2.66 38.65 2.42
N ASP A 207 -2.92 37.63 1.61
CA ASP A 207 -2.15 36.41 1.68
C ASP A 207 -0.76 36.61 1.11
N THR A 208 0.25 36.31 1.92
CA THR A 208 1.64 36.52 1.54
C THR A 208 2.45 35.23 1.63
N VAL A 209 3.52 35.15 0.83
CA VAL A 209 4.26 33.89 0.70
C VAL A 209 5.12 33.57 1.92
N ALA A 210 5.16 32.28 2.25
CA ALA A 210 6.14 31.70 3.15
C ALA A 210 6.82 30.48 2.53
N VAL A 211 8.07 30.23 2.91
CA VAL A 211 8.83 29.07 2.45
C VAL A 211 9.34 28.21 3.60
N PHE A 212 9.08 26.92 3.48
CA PHE A 212 9.68 25.89 4.30
C PHE A 212 10.99 25.41 3.68
N ARG A 213 12.07 25.40 4.47
CA ARG A 213 13.39 24.87 4.09
C ARG A 213 13.67 23.57 4.86
N PRO A 214 13.41 22.40 4.25
CA PRO A 214 13.65 21.09 4.85
C PRO A 214 15.06 20.93 5.43
N ASP A 215 16.09 21.21 4.63
CA ASP A 215 17.50 21.00 4.99
C ASP A 215 17.97 21.83 6.19
N ALA A 216 17.32 22.98 6.42
CA ALA A 216 17.67 23.87 7.52
C ALA A 216 16.75 23.69 8.74
N GLY A 217 15.63 22.97 8.58
CA GLY A 217 14.56 22.94 9.56
C GLY A 217 14.10 24.35 9.89
N LYS A 218 13.73 25.14 8.88
CA LYS A 218 13.30 26.53 9.08
C LYS A 218 12.12 26.91 8.20
N PHE A 219 11.23 27.70 8.79
CA PHE A 219 10.14 28.37 8.10
C PHE A 219 10.46 29.86 7.99
N TYR A 220 10.27 30.45 6.81
CA TYR A 220 10.57 31.86 6.51
C TYR A 220 9.32 32.51 5.94
N LEU A 221 8.84 33.58 6.57
CA LEU A 221 7.63 34.31 6.14
C LEU A 221 7.96 35.72 5.68
N GLN A 222 7.13 36.24 4.81
CA GLN A 222 7.20 37.60 4.30
C GLN A 222 5.80 38.21 4.34
N ASN A 223 5.69 39.49 4.70
CA ASN A 223 4.41 40.21 4.76
C ASN A 223 4.20 41.11 3.53
N GLU A 224 4.89 40.81 2.42
CA GLU A 224 4.75 41.53 1.16
C GLU A 224 5.16 40.59 0.03
N ASN A 225 4.35 40.47 -1.03
CA ASN A 225 4.66 39.62 -2.18
C ASN A 225 5.71 40.27 -3.13
N ALA A 226 6.97 40.32 -2.67
CA ALA A 226 8.08 41.00 -3.36
C ALA A 226 9.42 40.28 -3.23
N THR A 227 10.41 40.64 -4.06
CA THR A 227 11.79 40.12 -3.89
C THR A 227 12.47 40.80 -2.70
N ALA A 228 12.32 40.22 -1.51
CA ALA A 228 12.93 40.72 -0.27
C ALA A 228 13.46 39.60 0.63
N PHE A 229 14.02 39.99 1.78
CA PHE A 229 14.33 39.04 2.84
C PHE A 229 13.07 38.74 3.64
N ALA A 230 12.98 37.54 4.21
CA ALA A 230 11.92 37.17 5.13
C ALA A 230 11.86 38.14 6.33
N ASP A 231 10.65 38.56 6.68
CA ASP A 231 10.37 39.43 7.83
C ASP A 231 10.55 38.69 9.16
N ALA A 232 10.27 37.38 9.16
CA ALA A 232 10.52 36.50 10.28
C ALA A 232 10.94 35.09 9.86
N PHE A 233 11.53 34.35 10.80
CA PHE A 233 11.81 32.93 10.63
C PHE A 233 11.64 32.16 11.95
N TYR A 234 11.26 30.89 11.85
CA TYR A 234 11.08 29.99 12.98
C TYR A 234 11.91 28.70 12.82
N PRO A 235 12.50 28.16 13.89
CA PRO A 235 13.13 26.84 13.87
C PRO A 235 12.07 25.73 13.78
N TYR A 236 12.40 24.62 13.12
CA TYR A 236 11.43 23.58 12.77
C TYR A 236 12.05 22.17 12.75
N PRO A 237 11.35 21.12 13.26
CA PRO A 237 11.97 19.82 13.51
C PRO A 237 11.82 18.71 12.44
N HIS A 238 10.99 18.83 11.38
CA HIS A 238 10.65 17.68 10.51
C HIS A 238 10.96 17.87 9.00
N PRO A 239 12.10 17.41 8.47
CA PRO A 239 12.46 17.62 7.06
C PRO A 239 11.46 17.04 6.05
N ASP A 240 10.73 15.99 6.42
CA ASP A 240 9.86 15.25 5.50
C ASP A 240 8.38 15.70 5.53
N ALA A 241 7.99 16.56 6.47
CA ALA A 241 6.60 17.01 6.61
C ALA A 241 6.10 17.81 5.40
N ILE A 242 4.81 17.67 5.09
CA ILE A 242 4.11 18.52 4.13
C ILE A 242 3.61 19.75 4.88
N ALA A 243 3.88 20.93 4.35
CA ALA A 243 3.43 22.20 4.92
C ALA A 243 2.15 22.68 4.22
N VAL A 244 1.20 23.11 5.02
CA VAL A 244 -0.02 23.84 4.63
C VAL A 244 -0.19 25.01 5.62
N ALA A 245 -1.08 25.94 5.33
CA ALA A 245 -1.32 27.11 6.18
C ALA A 245 -2.81 27.44 6.19
N GLY A 246 -3.25 28.10 7.25
CA GLY A 246 -4.63 28.53 7.45
C GLY A 246 -4.94 28.76 8.93
N ASN A 247 -6.13 29.29 9.22
CA ASN A 247 -6.61 29.67 10.54
C ASN A 247 -7.29 28.50 11.28
N ILE A 248 -6.67 27.32 11.20
CA ILE A 248 -7.30 26.02 11.48
C ILE A 248 -7.96 25.90 12.85
N GLN A 249 -9.17 25.33 12.89
CA GLN A 249 -9.83 24.98 14.13
C GLN A 249 -9.12 23.78 14.81
N GLU A 250 -8.53 24.02 15.98
CA GLU A 250 -7.87 22.98 16.77
C GLU A 250 -8.88 22.06 17.47
N PHE A 251 -8.75 20.75 17.25
CA PHE A 251 -9.54 19.74 17.95
C PHE A 251 -8.66 18.80 18.78
N VAL A 252 -8.78 18.90 20.11
CA VAL A 252 -8.08 18.03 21.06
C VAL A 252 -8.77 16.67 21.11
N LEU A 253 -8.46 15.81 20.15
CA LEU A 253 -8.76 14.38 20.27
C LEU A 253 -7.66 13.69 21.09
N PRO A 254 -8.01 12.76 22.00
CA PRO A 254 -7.02 11.79 22.45
C PRO A 254 -6.48 11.07 21.20
N PRO A 255 -5.17 10.77 21.12
CA PRO A 255 -4.65 10.07 19.97
C PRO A 255 -5.45 8.78 19.80
N PRO A 256 -6.02 8.49 18.60
CA PRO A 256 -6.41 7.12 18.32
C PRO A 256 -5.15 6.26 18.57
N PRO A 257 -5.27 5.08 19.18
CA PRO A 257 -4.14 4.17 19.25
C PRO A 257 -3.54 4.06 17.83
N PRO A 258 -2.21 4.03 17.67
CA PRO A 258 -1.60 3.96 16.35
C PRO A 258 -2.26 2.83 15.57
N ALA A 259 -2.84 3.15 14.41
CA ALA A 259 -3.57 2.18 13.61
C ALA A 259 -2.66 0.97 13.42
N ARG A 260 -3.10 -0.19 13.92
CA ARG A 260 -2.28 -1.39 13.82
C ARG A 260 -2.14 -1.74 12.36
N THR A 261 -0.91 -2.08 11.96
CA THR A 261 -0.60 -2.41 10.58
C THR A 261 0.39 -3.54 10.50
N PHE A 262 0.25 -4.33 9.44
CA PHE A 262 1.21 -5.34 9.05
C PHE A 262 1.21 -5.51 7.53
N THR A 263 2.34 -5.98 6.99
CA THR A 263 2.45 -6.44 5.60
C THR A 263 2.31 -7.96 5.57
N LEU A 264 1.37 -8.45 4.77
CA LEU A 264 1.22 -9.86 4.46
C LEU A 264 1.88 -10.17 3.11
N ALA A 265 2.88 -11.05 3.10
CA ALA A 265 3.41 -11.63 1.87
C ALA A 265 2.74 -12.96 1.54
N ALA A 266 2.49 -13.25 0.26
CA ALA A 266 1.98 -14.54 -0.18
C ALA A 266 2.54 -14.96 -1.54
N SER A 267 2.81 -16.26 -1.69
CA SER A 267 3.37 -16.83 -2.91
C SER A 267 2.47 -17.88 -3.56
N GLY A 268 2.70 -18.13 -4.84
CA GLY A 268 2.05 -19.19 -5.60
C GLY A 268 2.55 -20.61 -5.29
N ASP A 269 2.36 -21.52 -6.24
CA ASP A 269 2.46 -22.96 -6.04
C ASP A 269 3.92 -23.45 -5.85
N PHE A 270 4.19 -24.10 -4.71
CA PHE A 270 5.34 -25.01 -4.55
C PHE A 270 4.96 -26.40 -5.03
N LEU A 271 5.18 -26.67 -6.33
CA LEU A 271 4.82 -27.90 -7.02
C LEU A 271 6.08 -28.65 -7.50
N ILE A 272 6.64 -29.46 -6.61
CA ILE A 272 7.99 -30.00 -6.78
C ILE A 272 8.02 -31.21 -7.73
N HIS A 273 8.33 -30.94 -8.99
CA HIS A 273 8.56 -31.97 -10.00
C HIS A 273 9.96 -32.59 -9.89
N SER A 274 10.15 -33.75 -10.52
CA SER A 274 11.45 -34.47 -10.46
C SER A 274 12.67 -33.72 -10.97
N ALA A 275 12.50 -32.72 -11.84
CA ALA A 275 13.62 -31.88 -12.25
C ALA A 275 14.06 -30.92 -11.14
N VAL A 276 13.10 -30.41 -10.35
CA VAL A 276 13.35 -29.47 -9.27
C VAL A 276 14.13 -30.15 -8.16
N TYR A 277 13.66 -31.27 -7.61
CA TYR A 277 14.40 -31.93 -6.54
C TYR A 277 15.73 -32.55 -7.00
N ARG A 278 15.93 -32.83 -8.31
CA ARG A 278 17.26 -33.19 -8.83
C ARG A 278 18.22 -32.01 -8.84
N ALA A 279 17.74 -30.82 -9.18
CA ALA A 279 18.57 -29.61 -9.05
C ALA A 279 18.91 -29.34 -7.57
N ALA A 280 18.00 -29.62 -6.63
CA ALA A 280 18.30 -29.54 -5.21
C ALA A 280 19.34 -30.58 -4.76
N GLU A 281 19.31 -31.81 -5.29
CA GLU A 281 20.35 -32.83 -5.08
C GLU A 281 21.71 -32.37 -5.63
N ASP A 282 21.73 -31.72 -6.81
CA ASP A 282 22.93 -31.14 -7.39
C ASP A 282 23.50 -30.01 -6.51
N TYR A 283 22.65 -29.13 -5.96
CA TYR A 283 23.06 -28.08 -5.02
C TYR A 283 23.66 -28.63 -3.73
N ALA A 284 23.15 -29.77 -3.24
CA ALA A 284 23.71 -30.48 -2.09
C ALA A 284 25.01 -31.23 -2.40
N GLY A 285 25.47 -31.26 -3.64
CA GLY A 285 26.66 -32.01 -4.06
C GLY A 285 26.44 -33.52 -4.19
N GLY A 286 25.19 -33.96 -4.35
CA GLY A 286 24.82 -35.36 -4.58
C GLY A 286 24.59 -36.20 -3.31
N ASP A 287 24.53 -35.57 -2.14
CA ASP A 287 24.19 -36.22 -0.87
C ASP A 287 23.16 -35.37 -0.12
N GLY A 288 21.88 -35.78 -0.17
CA GLY A 288 20.75 -35.01 0.34
C GLY A 288 20.18 -34.03 -0.69
N PHE A 289 19.46 -33.01 -0.21
CA PHE A 289 18.81 -31.99 -1.04
C PHE A 289 19.03 -30.60 -0.45
N ASP A 290 19.30 -29.59 -1.28
CA ASP A 290 19.39 -28.18 -0.87
C ASP A 290 18.56 -27.31 -1.81
N PHE A 291 17.44 -26.79 -1.30
CA PHE A 291 16.55 -25.88 -2.03
C PHE A 291 16.89 -24.41 -1.78
N SER A 292 17.78 -24.10 -0.82
CA SER A 292 18.10 -22.72 -0.43
C SER A 292 18.56 -21.85 -1.60
N PRO A 293 19.43 -22.34 -2.52
CA PRO A 293 19.82 -21.55 -3.69
C PRO A 293 18.66 -21.17 -4.61
N MET A 294 17.57 -21.93 -4.62
CA MET A 294 16.39 -21.64 -5.45
C MET A 294 15.57 -20.48 -4.89
N LEU A 295 15.47 -20.36 -3.56
CA LEU A 295 14.70 -19.32 -2.88
C LEU A 295 15.56 -18.10 -2.49
N GLU A 296 16.89 -18.22 -2.48
CA GLU A 296 17.82 -17.13 -2.15
C GLU A 296 17.52 -15.79 -2.83
N PRO A 297 17.17 -15.72 -4.14
CA PRO A 297 16.90 -14.43 -4.77
C PRO A 297 15.61 -13.75 -4.29
N ILE A 298 14.63 -14.52 -3.81
CA ILE A 298 13.32 -13.99 -3.39
C ILE A 298 13.24 -13.74 -1.88
N ALA A 299 14.10 -14.39 -1.08
CA ALA A 299 14.11 -14.30 0.38
C ALA A 299 14.07 -12.86 0.91
N PRO A 300 14.85 -11.87 0.39
CA PRO A 300 14.79 -10.51 0.92
C PRO A 300 13.42 -9.83 0.81
N LEU A 301 12.60 -10.21 -0.18
CA LEU A 301 11.25 -9.65 -0.35
C LEU A 301 10.23 -10.36 0.56
N VAL A 302 10.45 -11.63 0.86
CA VAL A 302 9.62 -12.40 1.79
C VAL A 302 9.91 -11.95 3.23
N GLU A 303 11.19 -11.86 3.62
CA GLU A 303 11.64 -11.41 4.94
C GLU A 303 11.25 -9.96 5.28
N ALA A 304 10.96 -9.13 4.27
CA ALA A 304 10.50 -7.76 4.47
C ALA A 304 9.04 -7.66 4.94
N ALA A 305 8.26 -8.75 4.85
CA ALA A 305 6.90 -8.78 5.34
C ALA A 305 6.84 -9.10 6.85
N ASP A 306 5.81 -8.61 7.53
CA ASP A 306 5.55 -8.93 8.92
C ASP A 306 4.97 -10.34 9.10
N PHE A 307 4.34 -10.87 8.03
CA PHE A 307 3.78 -12.22 7.98
C PHE A 307 3.79 -12.76 6.55
N ALA A 308 4.36 -13.94 6.32
CA ALA A 308 4.52 -14.53 5.00
C ALA A 308 3.87 -15.92 4.89
N ILE A 309 2.98 -16.09 3.91
CA ILE A 309 2.22 -17.31 3.65
C ILE A 309 2.66 -17.96 2.32
N CYS A 310 3.17 -19.18 2.41
CA CYS A 310 3.49 -20.02 1.27
C CYS A 310 2.26 -20.84 0.81
N HIS A 311 2.29 -21.41 -0.40
CA HIS A 311 1.37 -22.48 -0.79
C HIS A 311 2.12 -23.76 -1.12
N LEU A 312 2.07 -24.72 -0.19
CA LEU A 312 2.67 -26.03 -0.37
C LEU A 312 1.63 -26.99 -0.96
N GLU A 313 1.70 -27.18 -2.26
CA GLU A 313 0.73 -27.99 -2.99
C GLU A 313 0.92 -29.49 -2.75
N VAL A 314 2.15 -29.95 -2.50
CA VAL A 314 2.50 -31.38 -2.51
C VAL A 314 2.92 -31.92 -1.13
N PRO A 315 2.72 -33.22 -0.86
CA PRO A 315 3.21 -33.84 0.37
C PRO A 315 4.73 -33.85 0.47
N LEU A 316 5.23 -33.83 1.72
CA LEU A 316 6.65 -33.96 2.04
C LEU A 316 6.96 -35.35 2.61
N SER A 317 8.10 -35.89 2.18
CA SER A 317 8.65 -37.14 2.69
C SER A 317 9.54 -36.84 3.90
N PRO A 318 9.27 -37.41 5.09
CA PRO A 318 9.95 -37.02 6.32
C PRO A 318 11.42 -37.46 6.40
N ASP A 319 11.83 -38.41 5.57
CA ASP A 319 13.20 -38.91 5.47
C ASP A 319 13.79 -38.72 4.06
N SER A 320 13.11 -37.92 3.23
CA SER A 320 13.48 -37.67 1.83
C SER A 320 13.66 -38.95 1.00
N THR A 321 12.98 -40.05 1.37
CA THR A 321 12.90 -41.29 0.60
C THR A 321 11.55 -41.43 -0.11
N ASN A 322 11.43 -42.42 -0.99
CA ASN A 322 10.19 -42.70 -1.73
C ASN A 322 9.62 -41.45 -2.45
N LEU A 323 10.54 -40.62 -2.95
CA LEU A 323 10.21 -39.40 -3.67
C LEU A 323 9.46 -39.75 -4.94
N SER A 324 8.48 -38.92 -5.27
CA SER A 324 7.71 -39.09 -6.50
C SER A 324 7.25 -37.75 -7.04
N SER A 325 7.10 -37.70 -8.36
CA SER A 325 6.61 -36.55 -9.11
C SER A 325 5.20 -36.88 -9.64
N TYR A 326 4.64 -35.99 -10.48
CA TYR A 326 3.41 -36.23 -11.22
C TYR A 326 3.22 -37.69 -11.70
N PRO A 327 2.05 -38.31 -11.49
CA PRO A 327 0.79 -37.70 -11.05
C PRO A 327 0.55 -37.69 -9.53
N GLN A 328 1.42 -38.31 -8.73
CA GLN A 328 1.26 -38.36 -7.27
C GLN A 328 2.57 -37.99 -6.58
N PHE A 329 2.61 -36.86 -5.92
CA PHE A 329 3.83 -36.21 -5.45
C PHE A 329 4.26 -36.67 -4.05
N ASN A 330 5.57 -36.59 -3.81
CA ASN A 330 6.24 -36.71 -2.51
C ASN A 330 7.58 -35.99 -2.62
N ALA A 331 7.68 -34.77 -2.10
CA ALA A 331 8.88 -33.96 -2.20
C ALA A 331 9.85 -34.24 -1.02
N PRO A 332 11.14 -33.90 -1.14
CA PRO A 332 12.09 -33.98 -0.02
C PRO A 332 11.70 -33.06 1.15
N ALA A 333 12.04 -33.45 2.38
CA ALA A 333 11.78 -32.66 3.58
C ALA A 333 12.52 -31.32 3.60
N GLU A 334 13.71 -31.26 3.01
CA GLU A 334 14.59 -30.08 2.99
C GLU A 334 13.98 -28.89 2.24
N LEU A 335 12.88 -29.09 1.50
CA LEU A 335 12.07 -27.98 0.98
C LEU A 335 11.52 -27.11 2.12
N ALA A 336 11.07 -27.71 3.23
CA ALA A 336 10.52 -26.96 4.36
C ALA A 336 11.60 -26.11 5.03
N ASP A 337 12.84 -26.61 5.13
CA ASP A 337 13.98 -25.85 5.65
C ASP A 337 14.28 -24.64 4.77
N ALA A 338 14.23 -24.78 3.45
CA ALA A 338 14.43 -23.65 2.53
C ALA A 338 13.27 -22.64 2.57
N ILE A 339 12.02 -23.10 2.73
CA ILE A 339 10.86 -22.23 2.93
C ILE A 339 11.03 -21.40 4.21
N ALA A 340 11.40 -22.03 5.33
CA ALA A 340 11.71 -21.33 6.57
C ALA A 340 12.91 -20.39 6.43
N GLY A 341 13.97 -20.84 5.78
CA GLY A 341 15.17 -20.04 5.53
C GLY A 341 14.94 -18.83 4.61
N ALA A 342 13.86 -18.82 3.83
CA ALA A 342 13.45 -17.69 3.01
C ALA A 342 12.53 -16.70 3.75
N GLY A 343 12.14 -16.98 4.99
CA GLY A 343 11.33 -16.07 5.82
C GLY A 343 9.83 -16.31 5.79
N TYR A 344 9.34 -17.45 5.28
CA TYR A 344 7.92 -17.79 5.41
C TYR A 344 7.58 -18.19 6.85
N ASP A 345 6.40 -17.78 7.35
CA ASP A 345 5.90 -18.13 8.67
C ASP A 345 4.92 -19.31 8.62
N SER A 346 4.15 -19.39 7.53
CA SER A 346 3.08 -20.37 7.37
C SER A 346 2.94 -20.86 5.95
N CYS A 347 2.33 -22.04 5.76
CA CYS A 347 1.91 -22.53 4.47
C CYS A 347 0.43 -22.92 4.47
N SER A 348 -0.28 -22.51 3.42
CA SER A 348 -1.53 -23.16 3.04
C SER A 348 -1.22 -24.52 2.39
N VAL A 349 -1.89 -25.58 2.83
CA VAL A 349 -1.60 -26.97 2.39
C VAL A 349 -2.79 -27.69 1.75
N ALA A 350 -4.00 -27.10 1.76
CA ALA A 350 -5.14 -27.69 1.07
C ALA A 350 -4.98 -27.51 -0.45
N SER A 351 -4.87 -28.63 -1.15
CA SER A 351 -4.67 -28.72 -2.59
C SER A 351 -5.26 -30.02 -3.13
N ASN A 352 -5.32 -30.15 -4.46
CA ASN A 352 -5.67 -31.42 -5.09
C ASN A 352 -4.64 -32.54 -4.89
N HIS A 353 -3.46 -32.22 -4.36
CA HIS A 353 -2.35 -33.13 -4.11
C HIS A 353 -2.10 -33.43 -2.61
N THR A 354 -2.78 -32.75 -1.68
CA THR A 354 -2.60 -32.93 -0.22
C THR A 354 -2.62 -34.39 0.23
N ILE A 355 -3.49 -35.21 -0.37
CA ILE A 355 -3.66 -36.62 0.01
C ILE A 355 -3.02 -37.62 -0.95
N ASP A 356 -2.05 -37.19 -1.79
CA ASP A 356 -1.37 -38.08 -2.74
C ASP A 356 -0.71 -39.28 -2.06
N LYS A 357 -0.28 -39.12 -0.81
CA LYS A 357 0.28 -40.18 0.05
C LYS A 357 -0.68 -40.62 1.18
N GLY A 358 -1.97 -40.35 1.00
CA GLY A 358 -3.03 -40.64 1.95
C GLY A 358 -2.81 -39.96 3.31
N GLU A 359 -3.45 -40.49 4.35
CA GLU A 359 -3.36 -39.96 5.71
C GLU A 359 -1.92 -39.87 6.24
N THR A 360 -1.08 -40.88 5.95
CA THR A 360 0.32 -40.85 6.39
C THR A 360 1.07 -39.69 5.72
N GLY A 361 0.79 -39.42 4.45
CA GLY A 361 1.30 -38.26 3.72
C GLY A 361 1.00 -36.94 4.39
N VAL A 362 -0.28 -36.72 4.72
CA VAL A 362 -0.73 -35.51 5.43
C VAL A 362 0.02 -35.38 6.75
N ARG A 363 -0.02 -36.41 7.61
CA ARG A 363 0.63 -36.38 8.93
C ARG A 363 2.14 -36.09 8.84
N ASN A 364 2.83 -36.70 7.88
CA ASN A 364 4.24 -36.49 7.66
C ASN A 364 4.53 -35.07 7.19
N THR A 365 3.75 -34.57 6.23
CA THR A 365 3.91 -33.21 5.69
C THR A 365 3.80 -32.17 6.79
N LEU A 366 2.74 -32.25 7.59
CA LEU A 366 2.55 -31.34 8.72
C LEU A 366 3.69 -31.47 9.74
N ALA A 367 4.16 -32.69 10.02
CA ALA A 367 5.27 -32.90 10.97
C ALA A 367 6.62 -32.33 10.46
N VAL A 368 6.85 -32.35 9.14
CA VAL A 368 8.03 -31.74 8.54
C VAL A 368 7.94 -30.21 8.61
N LEU A 369 6.77 -29.62 8.34
CA LEU A 369 6.55 -28.18 8.49
C LEU A 369 6.75 -27.72 9.94
N ASP A 370 6.14 -28.41 10.90
CA ASP A 370 6.32 -28.12 12.33
C ASP A 370 7.79 -28.18 12.76
N ALA A 371 8.55 -29.16 12.25
CA ALA A 371 9.97 -29.32 12.55
C ALA A 371 10.82 -28.17 11.98
N ALA A 372 10.41 -27.59 10.85
CA ALA A 372 11.02 -26.41 10.25
C ALA A 372 10.52 -25.09 10.87
N GLY A 373 9.54 -25.13 11.78
CA GLY A 373 8.94 -23.94 12.39
C GLY A 373 7.91 -23.24 11.50
N ILE A 374 7.42 -23.91 10.46
CA ILE A 374 6.39 -23.40 9.55
C ILE A 374 5.02 -23.85 10.04
N GLN A 375 4.17 -22.88 10.37
CA GLN A 375 2.76 -23.16 10.68
C GLN A 375 2.00 -23.55 9.41
N HIS A 376 0.79 -24.09 9.56
CA HIS A 376 0.05 -24.58 8.41
C HIS A 376 -1.47 -24.52 8.56
N ALA A 377 -2.18 -24.25 7.46
CA ALA A 377 -3.63 -24.24 7.40
C ALA A 377 -4.17 -25.12 6.27
N GLY A 378 -5.32 -25.76 6.50
CA GLY A 378 -6.09 -26.50 5.49
C GLY A 378 -6.00 -28.02 5.55
N ALA A 379 -5.24 -28.58 6.49
CA ALA A 379 -5.22 -30.00 6.79
C ALA A 379 -4.85 -30.22 8.27
N ALA A 380 -5.36 -31.29 8.87
CA ALA A 380 -5.14 -31.63 10.26
C ALA A 380 -4.83 -33.13 10.45
N ARG A 381 -4.22 -33.48 11.58
CA ARG A 381 -3.89 -34.86 11.96
C ARG A 381 -5.03 -35.54 12.72
N GLY A 382 -5.96 -34.76 13.25
CA GLY A 382 -7.12 -35.19 14.01
C GLY A 382 -8.17 -34.08 14.06
N PRO A 383 -9.41 -34.40 14.45
CA PRO A 383 -10.50 -33.42 14.55
C PRO A 383 -10.24 -32.32 15.59
N GLU A 384 -9.33 -32.55 16.55
CA GLU A 384 -8.90 -31.55 17.53
C GLU A 384 -8.03 -30.42 16.96
N GLU A 385 -7.38 -30.66 15.82
CA GLU A 385 -6.53 -29.70 15.09
C GLU A 385 -7.31 -29.06 13.93
N ASP A 386 -8.53 -29.52 13.66
CA ASP A 386 -9.44 -29.00 12.64
C ASP A 386 -10.18 -27.74 13.14
N VAL A 387 -9.40 -26.69 13.41
CA VAL A 387 -9.85 -25.38 13.87
C VAL A 387 -9.16 -24.28 13.05
N PRO A 388 -9.73 -23.07 12.94
CA PRO A 388 -9.05 -21.96 12.28
C PRO A 388 -7.69 -21.64 12.93
N GLU A 389 -6.65 -21.53 12.09
CA GLU A 389 -5.31 -21.20 12.56
C GLU A 389 -5.21 -19.68 12.79
N LEU A 390 -4.73 -19.27 13.97
CA LEU A 390 -4.64 -17.88 14.39
C LEU A 390 -3.20 -17.46 14.66
N TYR A 391 -2.84 -16.28 14.17
CA TYR A 391 -1.52 -15.67 14.29
C TYR A 391 -1.65 -14.31 14.97
N THR A 392 -0.65 -13.88 15.74
CA THR A 392 -0.61 -12.53 16.30
C THR A 392 0.53 -11.75 15.68
N ILE A 393 0.22 -10.83 14.78
CA ILE A 393 1.18 -10.06 13.97
C ILE A 393 1.05 -8.59 14.33
N ASN A 394 2.10 -7.98 14.89
CA ASN A 394 2.10 -6.57 15.34
C ASN A 394 0.88 -6.19 16.21
N GLY A 395 0.40 -7.14 17.04
CA GLY A 395 -0.77 -6.95 17.90
C GLY A 395 -2.13 -7.12 17.20
N VAL A 396 -2.16 -7.63 15.97
CA VAL A 396 -3.37 -7.99 15.21
C VAL A 396 -3.51 -9.51 15.18
N THR A 397 -4.69 -10.02 15.51
CA THR A 397 -4.97 -11.45 15.39
C THR A 397 -5.44 -11.79 13.97
N VAL A 398 -4.62 -12.50 13.20
CA VAL A 398 -4.92 -12.92 11.83
C VAL A 398 -5.41 -14.37 11.83
N GLY A 399 -6.58 -14.64 11.25
CA GLY A 399 -7.07 -15.98 10.98
C GLY A 399 -6.74 -16.42 9.56
N HIS A 400 -6.16 -17.60 9.40
CA HIS A 400 -5.82 -18.20 8.10
C HIS A 400 -6.65 -19.45 7.84
N LEU A 401 -7.41 -19.43 6.75
CA LEU A 401 -8.14 -20.61 6.27
C LEU A 401 -7.59 -21.04 4.92
N SER A 402 -7.63 -22.34 4.62
CA SER A 402 -7.17 -22.89 3.35
C SER A 402 -8.08 -24.02 2.86
N TYR A 403 -8.47 -23.99 1.58
CA TYR A 403 -9.38 -24.97 0.97
C TYR A 403 -8.98 -25.33 -0.45
N THR A 404 -9.35 -26.54 -0.88
CA THR A 404 -9.16 -27.03 -2.26
C THR A 404 -10.44 -27.51 -2.91
N TYR A 405 -10.60 -27.28 -4.21
CA TYR A 405 -11.79 -27.68 -4.97
C TYR A 405 -11.99 -29.20 -5.08
N GLY A 406 -10.93 -30.02 -4.94
CA GLY A 406 -10.98 -31.45 -5.19
C GLY A 406 -9.64 -32.14 -4.92
N LEU A 407 -9.55 -33.46 -5.15
CA LEU A 407 -8.42 -34.33 -4.75
C LEU A 407 -7.96 -35.31 -5.85
N ASN A 408 -8.02 -34.91 -7.12
CA ASN A 408 -7.58 -35.73 -8.26
C ASN A 408 -8.19 -37.16 -8.33
N GLY A 409 -9.43 -37.31 -7.84
CA GLY A 409 -10.14 -38.60 -7.81
C GLY A 409 -9.82 -39.49 -6.60
N LEU A 410 -8.87 -39.09 -5.75
CA LEU A 410 -8.67 -39.70 -4.44
C LEU A 410 -9.82 -39.33 -3.50
N ARG A 411 -10.02 -40.16 -2.47
CA ARG A 411 -11.11 -39.97 -1.50
C ARG A 411 -10.52 -39.90 -0.10
N ILE A 412 -11.04 -38.96 0.67
CA ILE A 412 -10.78 -38.89 2.10
C ILE A 412 -11.33 -40.17 2.75
N PRO A 413 -10.55 -40.86 3.62
CA PRO A 413 -11.05 -41.98 4.40
C PRO A 413 -12.28 -41.58 5.22
N ALA A 414 -13.26 -42.48 5.35
CA ALA A 414 -14.50 -42.20 6.07
C ALA A 414 -14.25 -41.75 7.52
N GLY A 415 -14.87 -40.63 7.93
CA GLY A 415 -14.74 -40.05 9.27
C GLY A 415 -13.41 -39.32 9.51
N LYS A 416 -12.69 -38.96 8.44
CA LYS A 416 -11.42 -38.24 8.50
C LYS A 416 -11.40 -36.97 7.65
N ASP A 417 -12.54 -36.29 7.60
CA ASP A 417 -12.74 -35.08 6.78
C ASP A 417 -11.72 -33.97 7.12
N TYR A 418 -11.25 -33.94 8.38
CA TYR A 418 -10.16 -33.08 8.87
C TYR A 418 -8.82 -33.23 8.13
N LEU A 419 -8.60 -34.30 7.34
CA LEU A 419 -7.32 -34.52 6.64
C LEU A 419 -7.05 -33.50 5.54
N VAL A 420 -8.09 -32.89 4.99
CA VAL A 420 -7.96 -31.82 3.99
C VAL A 420 -9.29 -31.09 3.85
N ASN A 421 -9.23 -29.77 3.91
CA ASN A 421 -10.38 -28.91 3.75
C ASN A 421 -10.77 -28.83 2.27
N VAL A 422 -11.79 -29.59 1.87
CA VAL A 422 -12.33 -29.55 0.50
C VAL A 422 -13.48 -28.55 0.42
N THR A 423 -13.46 -27.72 -0.61
CA THR A 423 -14.31 -26.55 -0.78
C THR A 423 -15.80 -26.84 -0.64
N GLY A 424 -16.42 -26.16 0.32
CA GLY A 424 -17.83 -25.79 0.32
C GLY A 424 -17.95 -24.36 0.85
N VAL A 425 -18.50 -23.43 0.07
CA VAL A 425 -18.59 -22.00 0.46
C VAL A 425 -19.27 -21.83 1.83
N ASP A 426 -20.30 -22.62 2.11
CA ASP A 426 -20.97 -22.61 3.43
C ASP A 426 -20.03 -22.97 4.58
N GLN A 427 -19.10 -23.92 4.36
CA GLN A 427 -18.11 -24.30 5.36
C GLN A 427 -17.06 -23.20 5.55
N ILE A 428 -16.59 -22.59 4.45
CA ILE A 428 -15.65 -21.45 4.49
C ILE A 428 -16.25 -20.31 5.33
N LEU A 429 -17.52 -19.99 5.11
CA LEU A 429 -18.22 -18.95 5.87
C LEU A 429 -18.38 -19.31 7.34
N ALA A 430 -18.70 -20.57 7.64
CA ALA A 430 -18.80 -21.05 9.02
C ALA A 430 -17.45 -20.99 9.77
N ASP A 431 -16.37 -21.37 9.10
CA ASP A 431 -15.02 -21.37 9.67
C ASP A 431 -14.47 -19.96 9.81
N ALA A 432 -14.80 -19.05 8.89
CA ALA A 432 -14.51 -17.62 9.03
C ALA A 432 -15.21 -17.02 10.26
N ALA A 433 -16.50 -17.30 10.43
CA ALA A 433 -17.23 -16.89 11.62
C ALA A 433 -16.65 -17.50 12.92
N ALA A 434 -16.19 -18.76 12.86
CA ALA A 434 -15.51 -19.40 13.98
C ALA A 434 -14.15 -18.73 14.29
N ALA A 435 -13.39 -18.34 13.27
CA ALA A 435 -12.14 -17.59 13.43
C ALA A 435 -12.39 -16.23 14.11
N ARG A 436 -13.41 -15.50 13.66
CA ARG A 436 -13.86 -14.25 14.29
C ARG A 436 -14.26 -14.45 15.75
N ALA A 437 -15.06 -15.49 16.03
CA ALA A 437 -15.46 -15.83 17.39
C ALA A 437 -14.28 -16.23 18.29
N ALA A 438 -13.21 -16.77 17.70
CA ALA A 438 -11.97 -17.09 18.39
C ALA A 438 -11.02 -15.87 18.54
N GLY A 439 -11.39 -14.70 18.01
CA GLY A 439 -10.67 -13.44 18.19
C GLY A 439 -9.94 -12.94 16.94
N ALA A 440 -10.12 -13.55 15.77
CA ALA A 440 -9.52 -13.04 14.53
C ALA A 440 -10.06 -11.65 14.17
N GLU A 441 -9.14 -10.70 13.99
CA GLU A 441 -9.37 -9.32 13.62
C GLU A 441 -9.18 -9.08 12.11
N PHE A 442 -8.42 -9.96 11.46
CA PHE A 442 -8.31 -10.04 10.00
C PHE A 442 -8.37 -11.51 9.55
N VAL A 443 -9.15 -11.85 8.53
CA VAL A 443 -9.30 -13.24 8.04
C VAL A 443 -8.91 -13.35 6.57
N VAL A 444 -7.90 -14.18 6.29
CA VAL A 444 -7.41 -14.49 4.95
C VAL A 444 -7.76 -15.93 4.57
N VAL A 445 -8.25 -16.12 3.33
CA VAL A 445 -8.64 -17.43 2.80
C VAL A 445 -7.78 -17.79 1.58
N SER A 446 -6.95 -18.82 1.72
CA SER A 446 -6.19 -19.43 0.63
C SER A 446 -7.06 -20.43 -0.14
N MET A 447 -7.34 -20.12 -1.41
CA MET A 447 -8.19 -20.92 -2.28
C MET A 447 -7.38 -21.63 -3.36
N HIS A 448 -7.37 -22.96 -3.32
CA HIS A 448 -6.82 -23.80 -4.37
C HIS A 448 -7.95 -24.19 -5.34
N TRP A 449 -8.11 -23.42 -6.43
CA TRP A 449 -9.33 -23.37 -7.23
C TRP A 449 -9.11 -22.96 -8.70
N GLY A 450 -10.19 -22.95 -9.48
CA GLY A 450 -10.13 -22.57 -10.90
C GLY A 450 -9.77 -23.73 -11.82
N SER A 451 -9.34 -23.38 -13.02
CA SER A 451 -8.93 -24.35 -14.04
C SER A 451 -7.47 -24.12 -14.38
N GLU A 452 -6.67 -25.19 -14.36
CA GLU A 452 -5.25 -25.13 -14.74
C GLU A 452 -5.06 -24.43 -16.10
N TYR A 453 -4.07 -23.54 -16.16
CA TYR A 453 -3.62 -22.81 -17.35
C TYR A 453 -4.63 -21.84 -17.96
N VAL A 454 -5.76 -21.61 -17.28
CA VAL A 454 -6.74 -20.60 -17.70
C VAL A 454 -6.39 -19.28 -17.02
N VAL A 455 -5.99 -18.29 -17.80
CA VAL A 455 -5.60 -16.97 -17.29
C VAL A 455 -6.80 -16.20 -16.73
N ASP A 456 -7.95 -16.25 -17.39
CA ASP A 456 -9.12 -15.51 -16.93
C ASP A 456 -9.83 -16.27 -15.80
N PRO A 457 -10.19 -15.59 -14.69
CA PRO A 457 -10.90 -16.23 -13.60
C PRO A 457 -12.22 -16.81 -14.10
N THR A 458 -12.44 -18.08 -13.79
CA THR A 458 -13.66 -18.81 -14.19
C THR A 458 -14.90 -18.19 -13.56
N SER A 459 -16.08 -18.44 -14.13
CA SER A 459 -17.35 -17.98 -13.54
C SER A 459 -17.56 -18.52 -12.12
N THR A 460 -17.08 -19.73 -11.84
CA THR A 460 -17.15 -20.34 -10.50
C THR A 460 -16.24 -19.62 -9.52
N GLN A 461 -14.98 -19.34 -9.88
CA GLN A 461 -14.08 -18.55 -9.04
C GLN A 461 -14.68 -17.18 -8.70
N ARG A 462 -15.22 -16.46 -9.70
CA ARG A 462 -15.84 -15.14 -9.48
C ARG A 462 -17.03 -15.20 -8.54
N GLN A 463 -17.93 -16.17 -8.74
CA GLN A 463 -19.10 -16.36 -7.87
C GLN A 463 -18.70 -16.72 -6.43
N GLN A 464 -17.70 -17.60 -6.26
CA GLN A 464 -17.19 -17.96 -4.95
C GLN A 464 -16.53 -16.76 -4.26
N ALA A 465 -15.68 -16.01 -4.97
CA ALA A 465 -15.07 -14.79 -4.46
C ALA A 465 -16.11 -13.77 -4.01
N GLU A 466 -17.14 -13.53 -4.83
CA GLU A 466 -18.24 -12.62 -4.51
C GLU A 466 -18.97 -13.06 -3.24
N THR A 467 -19.31 -14.34 -3.12
CA THR A 467 -20.03 -14.86 -1.96
C THR A 467 -19.19 -14.81 -0.68
N ILE A 468 -17.91 -15.20 -0.77
CA ILE A 468 -17.00 -15.25 0.38
C ILE A 468 -16.67 -13.84 0.87
N LEU A 469 -16.28 -12.92 -0.02
CA LEU A 469 -15.90 -11.55 0.35
C LEU A 469 -17.08 -10.66 0.71
N SER A 470 -18.31 -11.02 0.31
CA SER A 470 -19.52 -10.34 0.82
C SER A 470 -19.79 -10.63 2.29
N SER A 471 -19.12 -11.64 2.88
CA SER A 471 -19.18 -11.89 4.32
C SER A 471 -18.45 -10.80 5.10
N PRO A 472 -18.98 -10.33 6.25
CA PRO A 472 -18.20 -9.51 7.16
C PRO A 472 -17.01 -10.27 7.76
N ASP A 473 -17.05 -11.61 7.77
CA ASP A 473 -16.08 -12.43 8.48
C ASP A 473 -14.81 -12.74 7.69
N VAL A 474 -14.72 -12.39 6.40
CA VAL A 474 -13.56 -12.64 5.52
C VAL A 474 -13.07 -11.36 4.88
N ASP A 475 -11.77 -11.08 4.91
CA ASP A 475 -11.21 -9.80 4.44
C ASP A 475 -10.40 -9.91 3.16
N PHE A 476 -9.81 -11.08 2.89
CA PHE A 476 -8.87 -11.25 1.78
C PHE A 476 -8.86 -12.68 1.24
N ILE A 477 -8.73 -12.83 -0.09
CA ILE A 477 -8.59 -14.13 -0.75
C ILE A 477 -7.27 -14.22 -1.52
N LEU A 478 -6.56 -15.32 -1.30
CA LEU A 478 -5.32 -15.70 -2.00
C LEU A 478 -5.54 -16.96 -2.85
N GLY A 479 -5.45 -16.84 -4.16
CA GLY A 479 -5.74 -17.92 -5.10
C GLY A 479 -4.49 -18.62 -5.65
N HIS A 480 -4.62 -19.93 -5.87
CA HIS A 480 -3.58 -20.87 -6.32
C HIS A 480 -4.10 -21.77 -7.45
N HIS A 481 -3.42 -22.88 -7.77
CA HIS A 481 -3.86 -23.98 -8.67
C HIS A 481 -3.89 -23.68 -10.16
N ALA A 482 -4.23 -22.46 -10.57
CA ALA A 482 -4.30 -22.12 -11.99
C ALA A 482 -2.95 -22.33 -12.70
N HIS A 483 -1.83 -22.41 -11.96
CA HIS A 483 -0.46 -22.57 -12.46
C HIS A 483 0.00 -21.49 -13.47
N VAL A 484 -0.81 -20.44 -13.63
CA VAL A 484 -0.51 -19.22 -14.36
C VAL A 484 -1.01 -18.07 -13.51
N VAL A 485 -0.33 -16.93 -13.61
CA VAL A 485 -0.80 -15.70 -12.96
C VAL A 485 -2.17 -15.32 -13.52
N GLN A 486 -3.13 -15.11 -12.64
CA GLN A 486 -4.46 -14.60 -12.95
C GLN A 486 -4.58 -13.14 -12.43
N PRO A 487 -5.59 -12.39 -12.88
CA PRO A 487 -5.82 -11.01 -12.43
C PRO A 487 -6.05 -10.89 -10.92
N ILE A 488 -5.75 -9.69 -10.41
CA ILE A 488 -6.19 -9.27 -9.07
C ILE A 488 -7.50 -8.47 -9.25
N GLY A 489 -8.47 -8.73 -8.38
CA GLY A 489 -9.80 -8.15 -8.40
C GLY A 489 -10.23 -7.61 -7.04
N GLN A 490 -11.43 -7.03 -7.00
CA GLN A 490 -12.11 -6.61 -5.79
C GLN A 490 -13.58 -7.02 -5.79
N VAL A 491 -14.13 -7.25 -4.60
CA VAL A 491 -15.56 -7.38 -4.31
C VAL A 491 -15.88 -6.37 -3.21
N GLY A 492 -16.63 -5.31 -3.55
CA GLY A 492 -16.74 -4.15 -2.67
C GLY A 492 -15.37 -3.51 -2.46
N ASN A 493 -14.94 -3.38 -1.20
CA ASN A 493 -13.63 -2.87 -0.82
C ASN A 493 -12.59 -3.97 -0.51
N LYS A 494 -12.93 -5.25 -0.67
CA LYS A 494 -12.06 -6.38 -0.32
C LYS A 494 -11.39 -6.97 -1.55
N TYR A 495 -10.10 -7.30 -1.44
CA TYR A 495 -9.31 -7.81 -2.56
C TYR A 495 -9.41 -9.33 -2.73
N VAL A 496 -9.29 -9.77 -3.98
CA VAL A 496 -9.10 -11.18 -4.34
C VAL A 496 -7.93 -11.31 -5.33
N VAL A 497 -6.93 -12.10 -4.97
CA VAL A 497 -5.92 -12.58 -5.91
C VAL A 497 -6.43 -13.89 -6.49
N TYR A 498 -6.82 -13.94 -7.77
CA TYR A 498 -7.48 -15.14 -8.30
C TYR A 498 -6.53 -16.34 -8.48
N GLY A 499 -5.25 -16.09 -8.77
CA GLY A 499 -4.24 -17.11 -9.01
C GLY A 499 -2.84 -16.50 -9.07
N MET A 500 -1.95 -16.91 -8.18
CA MET A 500 -0.57 -16.39 -8.10
C MET A 500 0.42 -17.10 -9.04
N GLY A 501 -0.03 -18.14 -9.75
CA GLY A 501 0.82 -18.92 -10.65
C GLY A 501 1.77 -19.86 -9.91
N ASN A 502 2.74 -20.41 -10.64
CA ASN A 502 3.73 -21.30 -10.06
C ASN A 502 4.85 -20.47 -9.41
N PHE A 503 5.22 -20.82 -8.19
CA PHE A 503 6.36 -20.20 -7.51
C PHE A 503 7.62 -21.05 -7.62
N LEU A 504 7.50 -22.37 -7.47
CA LEU A 504 8.58 -23.32 -7.72
C LEU A 504 8.04 -24.59 -8.37
N SER A 505 8.23 -24.73 -9.69
CA SER A 505 7.72 -25.88 -10.46
C SER A 505 8.57 -26.19 -11.69
N ASN A 506 8.26 -27.29 -12.38
CA ASN A 506 8.81 -27.60 -13.71
C ASN A 506 7.67 -27.93 -14.70
N GLN A 507 6.72 -27.00 -14.88
CA GLN A 507 5.60 -27.16 -15.82
C GLN A 507 5.81 -26.50 -17.18
N ARG A 508 7.01 -25.98 -17.46
CA ARG A 508 7.37 -25.37 -18.75
C ARG A 508 7.09 -26.34 -19.90
N SER A 509 6.19 -26.00 -20.82
CA SER A 509 5.87 -26.84 -21.99
C SER A 509 5.67 -26.05 -23.29
N GLY A 510 6.66 -25.23 -23.67
CA GLY A 510 6.65 -24.46 -24.92
C GLY A 510 5.37 -23.65 -25.13
N ASN A 511 4.85 -23.62 -26.37
CA ASN A 511 3.66 -22.83 -26.71
C ASN A 511 2.33 -23.35 -26.14
N VAL A 512 2.33 -24.48 -25.41
CA VAL A 512 1.10 -25.12 -24.92
C VAL A 512 0.72 -24.65 -23.51
N ARG A 513 1.69 -24.23 -22.70
CA ARG A 513 1.50 -23.80 -21.29
C ARG A 513 2.31 -22.54 -21.01
N VAL A 514 2.03 -21.51 -21.80
CA VAL A 514 2.76 -20.25 -21.81
C VAL A 514 2.60 -19.51 -20.47
N GLY A 515 3.71 -19.19 -19.82
CA GLY A 515 3.72 -18.46 -18.55
C GLY A 515 3.40 -19.33 -17.34
N THR A 516 3.75 -20.62 -17.41
CA THR A 516 3.78 -21.53 -16.24
C THR A 516 5.09 -21.43 -15.46
N GLU A 517 6.08 -20.77 -16.05
CA GLU A 517 7.30 -20.32 -15.42
C GLU A 517 7.16 -18.98 -14.69
N ASP A 518 6.03 -18.29 -14.87
CA ASP A 518 5.73 -17.05 -14.16
C ASP A 518 4.93 -17.34 -12.89
N GLY A 519 5.26 -16.59 -11.85
CA GLY A 519 4.47 -16.45 -10.63
C GLY A 519 4.48 -15.00 -10.17
N VAL A 520 3.86 -14.76 -9.02
CA VAL A 520 3.94 -13.47 -8.33
C VAL A 520 4.12 -13.69 -6.83
N LEU A 521 4.95 -12.85 -6.22
CA LEU A 521 4.91 -12.59 -4.79
C LEU A 521 3.96 -11.42 -4.55
N ILE A 522 2.93 -11.63 -3.75
CA ILE A 522 1.98 -10.60 -3.33
C ILE A 522 2.45 -10.03 -2.00
N GLN A 523 2.43 -8.71 -1.85
CA GLN A 523 2.67 -7.99 -0.61
C GLN A 523 1.48 -7.07 -0.34
N ALA A 524 0.53 -7.56 0.45
CA ALA A 524 -0.67 -6.82 0.83
C ALA A 524 -0.41 -6.03 2.11
N ARG A 525 -0.61 -4.72 2.06
CA ARG A 525 -0.51 -3.89 3.26
C ARG A 525 -1.88 -3.79 3.94
N VAL A 526 -1.93 -4.21 5.20
CA VAL A 526 -3.16 -4.30 6.01
C VAL A 526 -3.17 -3.23 7.09
N TRP A 527 -4.31 -2.55 7.22
CA TRP A 527 -4.49 -1.41 8.12
C TRP A 527 -5.78 -1.50 8.91
N GLU A 528 -5.69 -1.20 10.20
CA GLU A 528 -6.85 -0.92 11.04
C GLU A 528 -7.55 0.36 10.57
N GLN A 529 -8.88 0.28 10.42
CA GLN A 529 -9.76 1.39 10.05
C GLN A 529 -10.31 2.07 11.31
N ALA A 530 -10.87 3.27 11.16
CA ALA A 530 -11.42 4.04 12.29
C ALA A 530 -12.53 3.31 13.06
N ASP A 531 -13.27 2.42 12.41
CA ASP A 531 -14.31 1.58 13.03
C ASP A 531 -13.75 0.31 13.73
N GLY A 532 -12.42 0.14 13.74
CA GLY A 532 -11.72 -1.02 14.30
C GLY A 532 -11.69 -2.25 13.38
N SER A 533 -12.28 -2.18 12.18
CA SER A 533 -12.12 -3.22 11.17
C SER A 533 -10.73 -3.16 10.51
N PHE A 534 -10.34 -4.20 9.79
CA PHE A 534 -9.09 -4.21 9.03
C PHE A 534 -9.39 -4.29 7.53
N SER A 535 -8.58 -3.60 6.72
CA SER A 535 -8.67 -3.69 5.26
C SER A 535 -7.29 -3.84 4.62
N VAL A 536 -7.25 -4.57 3.50
CA VAL A 536 -6.12 -4.54 2.57
C VAL A 536 -6.29 -3.30 1.73
N SER A 537 -5.22 -2.54 1.57
CA SER A 537 -5.43 -1.15 1.23
C SER A 537 -4.57 -0.66 0.07
N TYR A 538 -3.41 -1.27 -0.15
CA TYR A 538 -2.91 -1.56 -1.49
C TYR A 538 -2.21 -2.92 -1.52
N ILE A 539 -2.01 -3.43 -2.73
CA ILE A 539 -1.24 -4.62 -3.03
C ILE A 539 -0.05 -4.23 -3.89
N ASP A 540 1.14 -4.39 -3.34
CA ASP A 540 2.36 -4.46 -4.12
C ASP A 540 2.54 -5.90 -4.62
N TYR A 541 3.04 -6.08 -5.84
CA TYR A 541 3.38 -7.41 -6.35
C TYR A 541 4.74 -7.43 -7.04
N THR A 542 5.48 -8.52 -6.87
CA THR A 542 6.71 -8.78 -7.60
C THR A 542 6.48 -9.94 -8.56
N PRO A 543 6.51 -9.71 -9.88
CA PRO A 543 6.58 -10.80 -10.85
C PRO A 543 7.80 -11.68 -10.58
N THR A 544 7.60 -12.99 -10.53
CA THR A 544 8.67 -13.97 -10.33
C THR A 544 8.79 -14.89 -11.53
N TYR A 545 10.00 -15.35 -11.81
CA TYR A 545 10.29 -16.26 -12.91
C TYR A 545 11.14 -17.44 -12.44
N VAL A 546 10.68 -18.66 -12.70
CA VAL A 546 11.45 -19.88 -12.41
C VAL A 546 12.48 -20.10 -13.51
N GLU A 547 13.75 -19.86 -13.18
CA GLU A 547 14.90 -19.99 -14.08
C GLU A 547 15.06 -21.44 -14.58
N GLU A 548 15.28 -21.62 -15.88
CA GLU A 548 15.44 -22.95 -16.46
C GLU A 548 16.77 -23.59 -16.03
N GLY A 549 16.70 -24.84 -15.55
CA GLY A 549 17.86 -25.64 -15.17
C GLY A 549 18.27 -25.46 -13.71
N THR A 550 18.39 -24.22 -13.23
CA THR A 550 18.73 -23.90 -11.84
C THR A 550 17.50 -23.85 -10.92
N PHE A 551 16.31 -23.58 -11.47
CA PHE A 551 15.05 -23.38 -10.73
C PHE A 551 15.10 -22.27 -9.69
N ARG A 552 16.04 -21.32 -9.83
CA ARG A 552 16.05 -20.09 -9.03
C ARG A 552 14.80 -19.29 -9.31
N ILE A 553 14.15 -18.82 -8.25
CA ILE A 553 12.95 -17.98 -8.32
C ILE A 553 13.43 -16.53 -8.44
N LEU A 554 13.52 -16.04 -9.67
CA LEU A 554 14.06 -14.72 -9.94
C LEU A 554 12.98 -13.65 -9.74
N PRO A 555 13.18 -12.67 -8.83
CA PRO A 555 12.33 -11.48 -8.80
C PRO A 555 12.60 -10.66 -10.06
N VAL A 556 11.64 -10.67 -10.99
CA VAL A 556 11.83 -10.19 -12.37
C VAL A 556 12.31 -8.74 -12.44
N PRO A 557 11.67 -7.75 -11.78
CA PRO A 557 12.11 -6.36 -11.91
C PRO A 557 13.51 -6.12 -11.30
N GLN A 558 13.79 -6.67 -10.11
CA GLN A 558 15.10 -6.58 -9.46
C GLN A 558 16.20 -7.24 -10.30
N THR A 559 15.88 -8.36 -10.96
CA THR A 559 16.82 -9.09 -11.81
C THR A 559 17.11 -8.34 -13.12
N LEU A 560 16.10 -7.69 -13.71
CA LEU A 560 16.29 -6.83 -14.88
C LEU A 560 17.11 -5.59 -14.56
N ASN A 561 16.89 -4.99 -13.37
CA ASN A 561 17.63 -3.81 -12.91
C ASN A 561 19.06 -4.13 -12.44
N ASN A 562 19.33 -5.37 -12.07
CA ASN A 562 20.65 -5.83 -11.66
C ASN A 562 21.03 -7.18 -12.31
N PRO A 563 21.59 -7.17 -13.54
CA PRO A 563 21.88 -8.39 -14.28
C PRO A 563 23.00 -9.26 -13.66
N SER A 564 23.66 -8.80 -12.59
CA SER A 564 24.59 -9.65 -11.83
C SER A 564 23.89 -10.78 -11.05
N VAL A 565 22.57 -10.70 -10.89
CA VAL A 565 21.73 -11.68 -10.18
C VAL A 565 21.26 -12.81 -11.11
N ALA A 566 21.25 -12.61 -12.43
CA ALA A 566 20.72 -13.55 -13.42
C ALA A 566 21.81 -14.33 -14.17
N THR A 567 21.55 -15.62 -14.44
CA THR A 567 22.27 -16.39 -15.47
C THR A 567 21.44 -16.64 -16.74
N GLY A 568 20.14 -16.33 -16.69
CA GLY A 568 19.18 -16.49 -17.79
C GLY A 568 19.14 -15.33 -18.80
N PRO A 569 18.48 -15.53 -19.96
CA PRO A 569 18.39 -14.52 -21.01
C PRO A 569 17.39 -13.41 -20.65
N ALA A 570 17.86 -12.16 -20.55
CA ALA A 570 17.06 -10.97 -20.24
C ALA A 570 15.72 -10.88 -21.01
N ALA A 571 15.69 -11.28 -22.28
CA ALA A 571 14.47 -11.30 -23.09
C ALA A 571 13.33 -12.17 -22.52
N ALA A 572 13.65 -13.26 -21.82
CA ALA A 572 12.64 -14.11 -21.16
C ALA A 572 12.03 -13.41 -19.94
N LEU A 573 12.84 -12.67 -19.19
CA LEU A 573 12.40 -11.87 -18.04
C LEU A 573 11.56 -10.66 -18.48
N GLU A 574 11.95 -9.97 -19.57
CA GLU A 574 11.14 -8.92 -20.18
C GLU A 574 9.76 -9.45 -20.63
N THR A 575 9.74 -10.60 -21.29
CA THR A 575 8.47 -11.25 -21.69
C THR A 575 7.62 -11.65 -20.48
N SER A 576 8.26 -12.17 -19.43
CA SER A 576 7.58 -12.53 -18.17
C SER A 576 6.99 -11.30 -17.48
N TRP A 577 7.74 -10.19 -17.42
CA TRP A 577 7.29 -8.91 -16.91
C TRP A 577 6.04 -8.43 -17.65
N GLU A 578 6.12 -8.26 -18.97
CA GLU A 578 5.00 -7.76 -19.78
C GLU A 578 3.75 -8.63 -19.63
N ARG A 579 3.93 -9.95 -19.68
CA ARG A 579 2.84 -10.92 -19.54
C ARG A 579 2.22 -10.88 -18.15
N THR A 580 3.02 -10.72 -17.10
CA THR A 580 2.51 -10.64 -15.71
C THR A 580 1.76 -9.32 -15.48
N GLN A 581 2.31 -8.19 -15.95
CA GLN A 581 1.63 -6.89 -15.91
C GLN A 581 0.28 -6.95 -16.64
N GLU A 582 0.26 -7.52 -17.86
CA GLU A 582 -0.97 -7.68 -18.62
C GLU A 582 -2.02 -8.48 -17.84
N ARG A 583 -1.61 -9.61 -17.24
CA ARG A 583 -2.49 -10.54 -16.52
C ARG A 583 -3.03 -9.94 -15.22
N ILE A 584 -2.18 -9.38 -14.36
CA ILE A 584 -2.61 -8.80 -13.09
C ILE A 584 -3.62 -7.67 -13.31
N ASN A 585 -3.36 -6.80 -14.27
CA ASN A 585 -4.12 -5.58 -14.47
C ASN A 585 -5.40 -5.76 -15.32
N ARG A 586 -5.75 -6.98 -15.76
CA ARG A 586 -6.92 -7.19 -16.65
C ARG A 586 -8.24 -6.71 -16.08
N LEU A 587 -8.39 -6.69 -14.76
CA LEU A 587 -9.61 -6.22 -14.10
C LEU A 587 -9.57 -4.73 -13.73
N GLY A 588 -8.46 -4.03 -14.00
CA GLY A 588 -8.32 -2.59 -13.71
C GLY A 588 -8.52 -2.24 -12.24
N THR A 589 -8.11 -3.13 -11.34
CA THR A 589 -8.36 -2.98 -9.90
C THR A 589 -7.45 -1.90 -9.30
N PRO A 590 -8.01 -0.85 -8.65
CA PRO A 590 -7.22 0.20 -8.02
C PRO A 590 -6.33 -0.32 -6.88
N GLY A 591 -5.26 0.42 -6.57
CA GLY A 591 -4.35 0.08 -5.47
C GLY A 591 -3.56 -1.22 -5.70
N VAL A 592 -3.36 -1.63 -6.96
CA VAL A 592 -2.52 -2.77 -7.33
C VAL A 592 -1.36 -2.26 -8.17
N ARG A 593 -0.12 -2.42 -7.69
CA ARG A 593 1.06 -1.89 -8.38
C ARG A 593 2.27 -2.83 -8.25
N PRO A 594 3.18 -2.83 -9.24
CA PRO A 594 4.40 -3.61 -9.09
C PRO A 594 5.30 -3.00 -8.00
N THR A 595 6.04 -3.83 -7.26
CA THR A 595 7.00 -3.37 -6.23
C THR A 595 8.09 -2.48 -6.81
N GLU A 596 8.45 -2.72 -8.06
CA GLU A 596 9.49 -1.99 -8.78
C GLU A 596 9.23 -2.09 -10.29
N THR A 597 9.63 -1.08 -11.04
CA THR A 597 9.56 -1.08 -12.51
C THR A 597 10.97 -1.24 -13.09
N PRO A 598 11.20 -2.11 -14.08
CA PRO A 598 12.46 -2.18 -14.80
C PRO A 598 12.82 -0.82 -15.44
N GLY A 599 14.10 -0.43 -15.37
CA GLY A 599 14.62 0.86 -15.86
C GLY A 599 14.92 0.93 -17.36
#